data_AF-A0A917WZ45-F1
#
_entry.id   AF-A0A917WZ45-F1
#
_cell.length_a   1.000
_cell.length_b   1.000
_cell.length_c   1.000
_cell.angle_alpha   90.00
_cell.angle_beta   90.00
_cell.angle_gamma   90.00
#
_symmetry.space_group_name_H-M   'P 1'
#
loop_
_entity.id
_entity.type
_entity.pdbx_description
1 polymer ?
#
loop_
_entity_poly.entity_id
_entity_poly.type
_entity_poly.pdbx_seq_one_letter_code
_entity_poly.pdbx_strand_id
1 'polypeptide(L)'
;MRKLKTVIYITVGIFMLLSLISFIFTSSLNREVIGLGGTFIGLILILPSLLFIKIHRLISFGSRANHADIIIPDEHLQHKVYKESEKEEDESTNPKFKLVIDSLGYSGLSIIIISMFVVPL
;
A
#
# COMPACT_ATOMS: atom_id res chain seq x y z
N MET A 1 -6.91 -15.63 11.73
CA MET A 1 -6.11 -15.25 12.92
C MET A 1 -4.75 -14.61 12.58
N ARG A 2 -3.86 -15.24 11.80
CA ARG A 2 -2.50 -14.71 11.55
C ARG A 2 -2.47 -13.31 10.93
N LYS A 3 -3.32 -13.05 9.92
CA LYS A 3 -3.44 -11.73 9.26
C LYS A 3 -3.86 -10.62 10.24
N LEU A 4 -4.86 -10.89 11.08
CA LEU A 4 -5.35 -9.93 12.07
C LEU A 4 -4.27 -9.58 13.10
N LYS A 5 -3.48 -10.56 13.56
CA LYS A 5 -2.34 -10.32 14.45
C LYS A 5 -1.34 -9.37 13.81
N THR A 6 -0.98 -9.60 12.54
CA THR A 6 -0.05 -8.73 11.79
C THR A 6 -0.58 -7.30 11.69
N VAL A 7 -1.86 -7.11 11.35
CA VAL A 7 -2.49 -5.78 11.31
C VAL A 7 -2.39 -5.10 12.68
N ILE A 8 -2.77 -5.79 13.76
CA ILE A 8 -2.71 -5.24 15.13
C ILE A 8 -1.27 -4.85 15.51
N TYR A 9 -0.27 -5.71 15.24
CA TYR A 9 1.13 -5.40 15.55
C TYR A 9 1.63 -4.16 14.79
N ILE A 10 1.28 -4.03 13.51
CA ILE A 10 1.66 -2.86 12.70
C ILE A 10 0.99 -1.60 13.26
N THR A 11 -0.32 -1.65 13.53
CA THR A 11 -1.09 -0.51 14.05
C THR A 11 -0.55 -0.05 15.41
N VAL A 12 -0.36 -0.98 16.37
CA VAL A 12 0.18 -0.66 17.70
C VAL A 12 1.63 -0.14 17.60
N GLY A 13 2.45 -0.75 16.76
CA GLY A 13 3.83 -0.32 16.54
C GLY A 13 3.91 1.12 16.04
N ILE A 14 3.07 1.50 15.07
CA ILE A 14 3.02 2.87 14.54
C ILE A 14 2.60 3.88 15.62
N PHE A 15 1.56 3.57 16.41
CA PHE A 15 1.14 4.47 17.49
C PHE A 15 2.20 4.61 18.59
N MET A 16 2.90 3.52 18.95
CA MET A 16 4.03 3.59 19.88
C MET A 16 5.16 4.49 19.34
N LEU A 17 5.46 4.38 18.05
CA LEU A 17 6.52 5.17 17.40
C LEU A 17 6.13 6.66 17.31
N LEU A 18 4.88 6.96 16.94
CA LEU A 18 4.32 8.31 16.97
C LEU A 18 4.33 8.91 18.38
N SER A 19 3.96 8.13 19.40
CA SER A 19 4.00 8.55 20.79
C SER A 19 5.43 8.86 21.24
N LEU A 20 6.40 8.03 20.84
CA LEU A 20 7.81 8.24 21.15
C LEU A 20 8.35 9.50 20.47
N ILE A 21 8.07 9.69 19.18
CA ILE A 21 8.45 10.89 18.43
C ILE A 21 7.83 12.13 19.07
N SER A 22 6.53 12.11 19.37
CA SER A 22 5.85 13.23 20.03
C SER A 22 6.49 13.55 21.38
N PHE A 23 6.85 12.54 22.16
CA PHE A 23 7.51 12.74 23.45
C PHE A 23 8.91 13.35 23.29
N ILE A 24 9.70 12.90 22.31
CA ILE A 24 11.04 13.43 22.04
C ILE A 24 10.99 14.91 21.60
N PHE A 25 10.05 15.27 20.72
CA PHE A 25 10.00 16.62 20.15
C PHE A 25 9.24 17.64 20.99
N THR A 26 8.20 17.23 21.71
CA THR A 26 7.32 18.14 22.47
C THR A 26 7.50 18.00 23.99
N SER A 27 8.37 17.09 24.45
CA SER A 27 8.57 16.74 25.88
C SER A 27 7.28 16.36 26.62
N SER A 28 6.21 16.10 25.87
CA SER A 28 4.85 15.83 26.36
C SER A 28 4.10 15.00 25.32
N LEU A 29 3.09 14.27 25.77
CA LEU A 29 2.21 13.50 24.89
C LEU A 29 1.19 14.45 24.25
N ASN A 30 1.58 15.08 23.14
CA ASN A 30 0.70 15.95 22.39
C ASN A 30 -0.23 15.12 21.50
N ARG A 31 -1.51 15.09 21.88
CA ARG A 31 -2.55 14.33 21.19
C ARG A 31 -2.78 14.80 19.76
N GLU A 32 -2.64 16.10 19.50
CA GLU A 32 -2.82 16.65 18.16
C GLU A 32 -1.75 16.14 17.20
N VAL A 33 -0.48 16.12 17.65
CA VAL A 33 0.65 15.62 16.85
C VAL A 33 0.49 14.12 16.59
N ILE A 34 0.06 13.35 17.59
CA ILE A 34 -0.17 11.90 17.45
C ILE A 34 -1.35 11.62 16.52
N GLY A 35 -2.45 12.36 16.67
CA GLY A 35 -3.64 12.19 15.86
C GLY A 35 -3.42 12.58 14.40
N LEU A 36 -2.87 13.77 14.15
CA LEU A 36 -2.60 14.32 12.82
C LEU A 36 -1.44 13.58 12.13
N GLY A 37 -0.42 13.18 12.89
CA GLY A 37 0.63 12.29 12.38
C GLY A 37 0.09 10.92 12.00
N GLY A 38 -0.82 10.36 12.80
CA GLY A 38 -1.48 9.10 12.51
C GLY A 38 -2.38 9.15 11.26
N THR A 39 -3.13 10.24 11.02
CA THR A 39 -3.93 10.38 9.79
C THR A 39 -3.06 10.45 8.54
N PHE A 40 -1.95 11.20 8.57
CA PHE A 40 -0.99 11.27 7.46
C PHE A 40 -0.36 9.90 7.17
N ILE A 41 0.12 9.21 8.20
CA ILE A 41 0.72 7.88 8.05
C ILE A 41 -0.33 6.89 7.55
N GLY A 42 -1.54 6.91 8.09
CA GLY A 42 -2.65 6.07 7.63
C GLY A 42 -2.96 6.25 6.14
N LEU A 43 -2.97 7.49 5.64
CA LEU A 43 -3.14 7.79 4.21
C LEU A 43 -2.01 7.22 3.36
N ILE A 44 -0.76 7.37 3.80
CA ILE A 44 0.43 6.82 3.13
C ILE A 44 0.37 5.29 3.04
N LEU A 45 -0.12 4.61 4.07
CA LEU A 45 -0.25 3.14 4.06
C LEU A 45 -1.37 2.62 3.15
N ILE A 46 -2.42 3.41 2.93
CA ILE A 46 -3.53 3.04 2.06
C ILE A 46 -3.19 3.22 0.57
N LEU A 47 -2.35 4.20 0.24
CA LEU A 47 -1.90 4.50 -1.12
C LEU A 47 -1.42 3.25 -1.89
N PRO A 48 -0.45 2.45 -1.42
CA PRO A 48 0.00 1.28 -2.15
C PRO A 48 -1.10 0.22 -2.33
N SER A 49 -2.01 0.05 -1.36
CA SER A 49 -3.15 -0.87 -1.49
C SER A 49 -4.13 -0.43 -2.59
N LEU A 50 -4.48 0.86 -2.66
CA LEU A 50 -5.38 1.38 -3.69
C LEU A 50 -4.70 1.48 -5.07
N LEU A 51 -3.44 1.92 -5.08
CA LEU A 51 -2.72 2.26 -6.29
C LEU A 51 -2.24 1.00 -7.03
N PHE A 52 -1.70 -0.02 -6.34
CA PHE A 52 -1.26 -1.26 -7.01
C PHE A 52 -2.41 -1.98 -7.70
N ILE A 53 -3.58 -2.07 -7.04
CA ILE A 53 -4.75 -2.79 -7.59
C ILE A 53 -5.33 -2.06 -8.81
N LYS A 54 -5.32 -0.72 -8.82
CA LYS A 54 -5.87 0.08 -9.92
C LYS A 54 -4.88 0.31 -11.07
N ILE A 55 -3.60 0.54 -10.77
CA ILE A 55 -2.58 0.78 -11.82
C ILE A 55 -2.35 -0.49 -12.63
N HIS A 56 -2.26 -1.66 -12.00
CA HIS A 56 -2.12 -2.91 -12.75
C HIS A 56 -3.28 -3.12 -13.73
N ARG A 57 -4.51 -2.80 -13.30
CA ARG A 57 -5.69 -2.88 -14.17
C ARG A 57 -5.67 -1.80 -15.26
N LEU A 58 -5.26 -0.57 -14.96
CA LEU A 58 -5.21 0.51 -15.95
C LEU A 58 -4.13 0.26 -17.01
N ILE A 59 -2.95 -0.23 -16.61
CA ILE A 59 -1.84 -0.57 -17.52
C ILE A 59 -2.20 -1.78 -18.38
N SER A 60 -2.85 -2.81 -17.84
CA SER A 60 -3.27 -3.97 -18.66
C SER A 60 -4.33 -3.63 -19.70
N PHE A 61 -5.25 -2.70 -19.39
CA PHE A 61 -6.21 -2.18 -20.38
C PHE A 61 -5.56 -1.22 -21.39
N GLY A 62 -4.66 -0.35 -20.96
CA GLY A 62 -3.93 0.57 -21.84
C GLY A 62 -2.96 -0.14 -22.80
N SER A 63 -2.25 -1.16 -22.32
CA SER A 63 -1.35 -1.99 -23.14
C SER A 63 -2.11 -2.80 -24.20
N ARG A 64 -3.25 -3.40 -23.83
CA ARG A 64 -4.14 -4.09 -24.79
C ARG A 64 -4.70 -3.17 -25.86
N ALA A 65 -4.99 -1.90 -25.54
CA ALA A 65 -5.45 -0.93 -26.53
C ALA A 65 -4.32 -0.47 -27.46
N ASN A 66 -3.08 -0.37 -26.98
CA ASN A 66 -1.93 0.09 -27.77
C ASN A 66 -1.22 -1.04 -28.55
N HIS A 67 -1.51 -2.30 -28.25
CA HIS A 67 -0.97 -3.47 -28.98
C HIS A 67 -1.89 -3.96 -30.10
N ALA A 68 -3.06 -3.35 -30.28
CA ALA A 68 -3.95 -3.67 -31.41
C ALA A 68 -3.41 -3.17 -32.76
N ASP A 69 -2.49 -2.19 -32.76
CA ASP A 69 -1.98 -1.55 -33.98
C ASP A 69 -0.52 -1.87 -34.33
N ILE A 70 0.20 -2.65 -33.52
CA ILE A 70 1.61 -3.01 -33.81
C ILE A 70 1.71 -4.51 -34.07
N ILE A 71 1.42 -4.91 -35.31
CA ILE A 71 1.81 -6.21 -35.85
C ILE A 71 3.34 -6.16 -36.03
N ILE A 72 4.09 -6.54 -34.99
CA ILE A 72 5.54 -6.79 -35.10
C ILE A 72 5.69 -8.19 -35.73
N PRO A 73 6.22 -8.33 -36.95
CA PRO A 73 6.19 -9.58 -37.71
C PRO A 73 7.30 -10.57 -37.30
N ASP A 74 7.81 -10.47 -36.07
CA ASP A 74 8.96 -11.25 -35.61
C ASP A 74 8.65 -11.96 -34.29
N GLU A 75 8.33 -13.25 -34.40
CA GLU A 75 7.86 -14.13 -33.32
C GLU A 75 8.87 -14.22 -32.16
N HIS A 76 10.16 -14.04 -32.44
CA HIS A 76 11.22 -14.10 -31.44
C HIS A 76 11.25 -12.91 -30.49
N LEU A 77 10.84 -11.72 -30.96
CA LEU A 77 10.75 -10.51 -30.14
C LEU A 77 9.49 -10.52 -29.27
N GLN A 78 8.38 -11.05 -29.81
CA GLN A 78 7.13 -11.20 -29.06
C GLN A 78 7.31 -12.08 -27.82
N HIS A 79 8.08 -13.17 -27.93
CA HIS A 79 8.26 -14.11 -26.82
C HIS A 79 9.07 -13.55 -25.65
N LYS A 80 9.98 -12.60 -25.92
CA LYS A 80 10.83 -11.96 -24.91
C LYS A 80 10.05 -10.85 -24.17
N VAL A 81 9.27 -10.06 -24.91
CA VAL A 81 8.37 -9.05 -24.34
C VAL A 81 7.26 -9.70 -23.51
N TYR A 82 6.67 -10.82 -23.97
CA TYR A 82 5.70 -11.59 -23.18
C TYR A 82 6.31 -12.16 -21.89
N LYS A 83 7.54 -12.69 -21.93
CA LYS A 83 8.20 -13.24 -20.73
C LYS A 83 8.60 -12.19 -19.69
N GLU A 84 8.95 -10.97 -20.12
CA GLU A 84 9.20 -9.86 -19.19
C GLU A 84 7.90 -9.33 -18.58
N SER A 85 6.83 -9.23 -19.38
CA SER A 85 5.49 -8.86 -18.88
C SER A 85 4.91 -9.91 -17.92
N GLU A 86 5.14 -11.21 -18.17
CA GLU A 86 4.74 -12.29 -17.24
C GLU A 86 5.54 -12.22 -15.93
N LYS A 87 6.83 -11.85 -15.96
CA LYS A 87 7.64 -11.71 -14.75
C LYS A 87 7.20 -10.55 -13.85
N GLU A 88 6.77 -9.42 -14.44
CA GLU A 88 6.18 -8.31 -13.68
C GLU A 88 4.77 -8.66 -13.15
N GLU A 89 3.98 -9.42 -13.91
CA GLU A 89 2.68 -9.95 -13.43
C GLU A 89 2.85 -10.94 -12.27
N ASP A 90 3.85 -11.83 -12.30
CA ASP A 90 4.03 -12.88 -11.29
C ASP A 90 4.49 -12.32 -9.93
N GLU A 91 5.24 -11.22 -9.91
CA GLU A 91 5.64 -10.55 -8.66
C GLU A 91 4.44 -9.87 -7.97
N SER A 92 3.51 -9.31 -8.76
CA SER A 92 2.24 -8.76 -8.26
C SER A 92 1.21 -9.84 -7.89
N THR A 93 1.33 -11.02 -8.48
CA THR A 93 0.47 -12.21 -8.24
C THR A 93 1.04 -13.11 -7.14
N ASN A 94 2.19 -12.76 -6.56
CA ASN A 94 2.73 -13.50 -5.43
C ASN A 94 1.77 -13.40 -4.23
N PRO A 95 1.18 -14.52 -3.76
CA PRO A 95 0.17 -14.50 -2.71
C PRO A 95 0.71 -13.95 -1.39
N LYS A 96 2.04 -13.98 -1.19
CA LYS A 96 2.69 -13.35 -0.02
C LYS A 96 2.71 -11.83 -0.14
N PHE A 97 3.04 -11.28 -1.32
CA PHE A 97 3.12 -9.84 -1.54
C PHE A 97 1.74 -9.17 -1.46
N LYS A 98 0.74 -9.77 -2.11
CA LYS A 98 -0.67 -9.33 -2.00
C LYS A 98 -1.15 -9.31 -0.55
N LEU A 99 -0.80 -10.33 0.23
CA LEU A 99 -1.16 -10.40 1.65
C LEU A 99 -0.52 -9.27 2.48
N VAL A 100 0.73 -8.91 2.18
CA VAL A 100 1.42 -7.79 2.84
C VAL A 100 0.76 -6.46 2.48
N ILE A 101 0.50 -6.20 1.20
CA ILE A 101 -0.17 -4.97 0.74
C ILE A 101 -1.57 -4.84 1.35
N ASP A 102 -2.36 -5.91 1.31
CA ASP A 102 -3.70 -5.90 1.91
C ASP A 102 -3.60 -5.61 3.42
N SER A 103 -2.64 -6.23 4.12
CA SER A 103 -2.45 -6.00 5.55
C SER A 103 -2.01 -4.56 5.88
N LEU A 104 -1.20 -3.93 5.02
CA LEU A 104 -0.81 -2.52 5.13
C LEU A 104 -2.01 -1.59 4.89
N GLY A 105 -2.85 -1.90 3.89
CA GLY A 105 -4.07 -1.13 3.64
C GLY A 105 -5.03 -1.18 4.82
N TYR A 106 -5.26 -2.37 5.38
CA TYR A 106 -6.11 -2.54 6.57
C TYR A 106 -5.54 -1.86 7.81
N SER A 107 -4.21 -1.91 8.03
CA SER A 107 -3.59 -1.20 9.14
C SER A 107 -3.71 0.31 8.94
N GLY A 108 -3.44 0.83 7.75
CA GLY A 108 -3.63 2.25 7.41
C GLY A 108 -5.05 2.73 7.70
N LEU A 109 -6.07 1.98 7.28
CA LEU A 109 -7.47 2.30 7.55
C LEU A 109 -7.78 2.29 9.05
N SER A 110 -7.28 1.30 9.79
CA SER A 110 -7.45 1.24 11.25
C SER A 110 -6.80 2.43 11.96
N ILE A 111 -5.63 2.87 11.49
CA ILE A 111 -4.92 4.03 12.05
C ILE A 111 -5.73 5.29 11.83
N ILE A 112 -6.28 5.52 10.63
CA ILE A 112 -7.13 6.69 10.36
C ILE A 112 -8.34 6.72 11.30
N ILE A 113 -9.04 5.59 11.45
CA ILE A 113 -10.21 5.52 12.34
C ILE A 113 -9.80 5.87 13.78
N ILE A 114 -8.73 5.28 14.30
CA ILE A 114 -8.27 5.55 15.66
C ILE A 114 -7.83 7.02 15.79
N SER A 115 -7.08 7.53 14.82
CA SER A 115 -6.62 8.93 14.78
C SER A 115 -7.77 9.93 14.80
N MET A 116 -8.90 9.64 14.15
CA MET A 116 -10.11 10.48 14.21
C MET A 116 -10.66 10.62 15.63
N PHE A 117 -10.48 9.62 16.50
CA PHE A 117 -10.89 9.70 17.91
C PHE A 117 -9.84 10.37 18.81
N VAL A 118 -8.59 10.47 18.34
CA VAL A 118 -7.48 11.06 19.10
C VAL A 118 -7.39 12.58 18.88
N VAL A 119 -7.69 13.06 17.67
CA VAL A 119 -7.79 14.51 17.39
C VAL A 119 -9.13 15.01 17.96
N PRO A 120 -9.14 15.97 18.91
CA PRO A 120 -10.38 16.62 19.29
C PRO A 120 -10.92 17.46 18.12
N LEU A 121 -12.21 17.30 17.79
CA LEU A 121 -12.93 18.21 16.89
C LEU A 121 -12.94 19.64 17.42
#